data_AF-A0A8K0PBE7-F1
#
_entry.id   AF-A0A8K0PBE7-F1
#
_cell.length_a   1.000
_cell.length_b   1.000
_cell.length_c   1.000
_cell.angle_alpha   90.00
_cell.angle_beta   90.00
_cell.angle_gamma   90.00
#
_symmetry.space_group_name_H-M   'P 1'
#
loop_
_entity.id
_entity.type
_entity.pdbx_description
1 polymer ?
#
loop_
_entity_poly.entity_id
_entity_poly.type
_entity_poly.pdbx_seq_one_letter_code
_entity_poly.pdbx_strand_id
1 'polypeptide(L)' 'MARNRFEHILQFISNVMFGFGLWRLFEAFEDIKIDEQLVHGRCLMNQYMKSKSAKYGIKIWAAADVKMSYLYNLQA' A
#
# COMPACT_ATOMS: atom_id res chain seq x y z
N MET A 1 20.97 -2.39 5.49
CA MET A 1 20.23 -3.12 6.54
C MET A 1 18.84 -2.50 6.80
N ALA A 2 18.07 -2.16 5.75
CA ALA A 2 16.74 -1.54 5.87
C ALA A 2 15.62 -2.30 5.12
N ARG A 3 16.01 -3.28 4.28
CA ARG A 3 15.11 -4.10 3.45
C ARG A 3 14.08 -4.85 4.30
N ASN A 4 14.51 -5.48 5.38
CA ASN A 4 13.68 -6.39 6.16
C ASN A 4 12.54 -5.68 6.93
N ARG A 5 12.68 -4.41 7.32
CA ARG A 5 11.58 -3.69 8.02
C ARG A 5 10.53 -3.13 7.07
N PHE A 6 10.93 -2.88 5.82
CA PHE A 6 10.03 -2.46 4.77
C PHE A 6 9.11 -3.61 4.35
N GLU A 7 9.71 -4.79 4.16
CA GLU A 7 8.99 -6.04 3.90
C GLU A 7 7.95 -6.32 4.98
N HIS A 8 8.25 -6.14 6.27
CA HIS A 8 7.28 -6.36 7.35
C HIS A 8 6.07 -5.39 7.33
N ILE A 9 6.25 -4.15 6.88
CA ILE A 9 5.13 -3.19 6.73
C ILE A 9 4.29 -3.58 5.51
N LEU A 10 4.93 -3.94 4.40
CA LEU A 10 4.25 -4.49 3.23
C LEU A 10 3.55 -5.80 3.56
N GLN A 11 4.14 -6.68 4.38
CA GLN A 11 3.54 -7.91 4.87
C GLN A 11 2.39 -7.63 5.82
N PHE A 12 2.41 -6.58 6.62
CA PHE A 12 1.27 -6.25 7.49
C PHE A 12 0.07 -5.78 6.67
N ILE A 13 0.31 -4.92 5.68
CA ILE A 13 -0.73 -4.46 4.74
C ILE A 13 -1.18 -5.63 3.85
N SER A 14 -0.27 -6.50 3.42
CA SER A 14 -0.61 -7.69 2.66
C SER A 14 -1.34 -8.74 3.52
N ASN A 15 -0.97 -8.97 4.79
CA ASN A 15 -1.54 -10.01 5.66
C ASN A 15 -3.00 -9.73 6.07
N VAL A 16 -3.42 -8.46 6.13
CA VAL A 16 -4.85 -8.11 6.26
C VAL A 16 -5.66 -8.63 5.06
N MET A 17 -5.02 -8.88 3.91
CA MET A 17 -5.62 -9.34 2.67
C MET A 17 -5.24 -10.80 2.30
N PHE A 18 -4.04 -11.26 2.67
CA PHE A 18 -3.46 -12.58 2.37
C PHE A 18 -3.89 -13.68 3.33
N GLY A 19 -4.47 -13.35 4.48
CA GLY A 19 -4.84 -14.32 5.52
C GLY A 19 -5.90 -15.37 5.13
N PHE A 20 -6.61 -15.21 4.01
CA PHE A 20 -7.71 -16.09 3.63
C PHE A 20 -7.67 -16.64 2.20
N GLY A 21 -6.57 -16.44 1.44
CA GLY A 21 -6.48 -16.99 0.07
C GLY A 21 -7.46 -16.38 -0.95
N LEU A 22 -8.19 -15.32 -0.57
CA LEU A 22 -9.22 -14.68 -1.40
C LEU A 22 -8.68 -13.97 -2.66
N TRP A 23 -7.38 -13.69 -2.74
CA TRP A 23 -6.76 -13.03 -3.89
C TRP A 23 -6.95 -13.77 -5.21
N ARG A 24 -7.08 -15.10 -5.18
CA ARG A 24 -7.35 -15.91 -6.39
C ARG A 24 -8.83 -15.97 -6.75
N LEU A 25 -9.72 -15.55 -5.84
CA LEU A 25 -11.16 -15.50 -6.05
C LEU A 25 -11.62 -14.12 -6.53
N PHE A 26 -10.71 -13.15 -6.54
CA PHE A 26 -11.01 -11.77 -6.88
C PHE A 26 -10.62 -11.50 -8.33
N GLU A 27 -11.59 -11.59 -9.23
CA GLU A 27 -11.45 -10.94 -10.53
C GLU A 27 -11.45 -9.43 -10.29
N ALA A 28 -10.35 -8.76 -10.63
CA ALA A 28 -10.30 -7.32 -10.61
C ALA A 28 -11.41 -6.80 -11.54
N PHE A 29 -12.35 -6.05 -10.98
CA PHE A 29 -13.35 -5.36 -11.78
C PHE A 29 -12.66 -4.35 -12.72
N GLU A 30 -13.37 -3.97 -13.78
CA GLU A 30 -12.88 -3.24 -14.96
C GLU A 30 -12.18 -1.89 -14.64
N ASP A 31 -12.41 -1.33 -13.44
CA ASP A 31 -11.92 -0.01 -13.02
C ASP A 31 -10.92 -0.08 -11.86
N ILE A 32 -9.62 -0.04 -12.20
CA ILE A 32 -8.52 0.09 -11.24
C ILE A 32 -8.03 1.54 -11.21
N LYS A 33 -7.93 2.13 -10.01
CA LYS A 33 -7.29 3.44 -9.77
C LYS A 33 -5.95 3.25 -9.12
N ILE A 34 -4.97 4.00 -9.60
CA ILE A 34 -3.63 4.05 -9.04
C ILE A 34 -3.48 5.40 -8.35
N ASP A 35 -3.14 5.39 -7.07
CA ASP A 35 -2.94 6.61 -6.29
C ASP A 35 -1.73 6.48 -5.33
N GLU A 36 -1.25 7.63 -4.87
CA GLU A 36 -0.15 7.77 -3.92
C GLU A 36 -0.69 7.82 -2.48
N GLN A 37 -0.27 6.84 -1.68
CA GLN A 37 -0.51 6.79 -0.25
C GLN A 37 0.77 7.12 0.52
N LEU A 38 0.65 7.98 1.54
CA LEU A 38 1.73 8.25 2.48
C LEU A 38 1.46 7.51 3.78
N VAL A 39 2.36 6.60 4.15
CA VAL A 39 2.30 5.88 5.43
C VAL A 39 3.27 6.53 6.39
N HIS A 40 2.75 7.08 7.50
CA HIS A 40 3.57 7.69 8.53
C HIS A 40 4.23 6.61 9.40
N GLY A 41 5.54 6.73 9.61
CA GLY A 41 6.29 5.77 10.43
C GLY A 41 7.72 6.21 10.71
N ARG A 42 8.38 5.53 11.65
CA ARG A 42 9.80 5.74 11.97
C ARG A 42 10.66 4.97 10.98
N CYS A 43 10.75 5.47 9.74
CA CYS A 43 11.61 4.90 8.71
C CYS A 43 12.63 5.93 8.22
N LEU A 44 13.78 5.44 7.74
CA LEU A 44 14.83 6.27 7.16
C LEU A 44 14.45 6.76 5.75
N MET A 45 13.50 6.09 5.07
CA MET A 45 13.00 6.45 3.73
C MET A 45 11.77 7.35 3.82
N ASN A 46 11.83 8.39 4.65
CA ASN A 46 10.75 9.36 4.75
C ASN A 46 10.84 10.37 3.60
N GLN A 47 9.85 10.36 2.72
CA GLN A 47 9.61 11.39 1.74
C GLN A 47 8.68 12.46 2.27
N TYR A 48 8.92 13.69 1.83
CA TYR A 48 8.06 14.84 2.13
C TYR A 48 7.00 15.04 1.05
N MET A 49 5.73 15.19 1.44
CA MET A 49 4.63 15.54 0.52
C MET A 49 3.80 16.67 1.11
N LYS A 50 3.82 17.84 0.45
CA LYS A 50 3.16 19.08 0.91
C LYS A 50 1.63 18.99 0.92
N SER A 51 1.05 18.20 0.01
CA SER A 51 -0.40 18.08 -0.17
C SER A 51 -1.10 17.20 0.87
N LYS A 52 -0.36 16.35 1.59
CA LYS A 52 -0.92 15.40 2.56
C LYS A 52 -0.82 15.97 3.99
N SER A 53 -1.77 15.60 4.84
CA SER A 53 -1.86 16.06 6.24
C SER A 53 -0.66 15.60 7.07
N ALA A 54 -0.29 14.31 6.95
CA ALA A 54 1.03 13.83 7.34
C ALA A 54 2.02 14.26 6.25
N LYS A 55 2.95 15.16 6.57
CA LYS A 55 3.88 15.71 5.58
C LYS A 55 5.07 14.80 5.31
N TYR A 56 5.43 13.93 6.25
CA TYR A 56 6.59 13.04 6.15
C TYR A 56 6.16 11.59 6.36
N GLY A 57 6.64 10.69 5.51
CA GLY A 57 6.39 9.27 5.63
C GLY A 57 6.92 8.50 4.44
N ILE A 58 6.58 7.22 4.37
CA ILE A 58 6.92 6.38 3.23
C ILE A 58 5.86 6.60 2.15
N LYS A 59 6.30 6.95 0.94
CA LYS A 59 5.42 7.00 -0.24
C LYS A 59 5.23 5.58 -0.76
N ILE A 60 3.99 5.20 -1.03
CA ILE A 60 3.60 3.93 -1.63
C ILE A 60 2.62 4.22 -2.77
N TRP A 61 2.86 3.61 -3.91
CA TRP A 61 1.93 3.51 -5.02
C TRP A 61 0.98 2.35 -4.76
N ALA A 62 -0.31 2.66 -4.69
CA ALA A 62 -1.37 1.70 -4.47
C ALA A 62 -2.26 1.63 -5.70
N ALA A 63 -2.39 0.46 -6.29
CA ALA A 63 -3.42 0.15 -7.26
C ALA A 63 -4.61 -0.46 -6.53
N ALA A 64 -5.79 0.14 -6.63
CA ALA A 64 -7.01 -0.28 -5.94
C ALA A 64 -8.20 -0.34 -6.90
N ASP A 65 -9.07 -1.34 -6.74
CA ASP A 65 -10.36 -1.39 -7.43
C ASP A 65 -11.29 -0.29 -6.88
N VAL A 66 -11.96 0.43 -7.77
CA VAL A 66 -12.89 1.52 -7.42
C VAL A 66 -14.11 0.98 -6.68
N LYS A 67 -14.62 -0.18 -7.10
CA LYS A 67 -15.93 -0.65 -6.67
C LYS A 67 -15.89 -1.27 -5.28
N MET A 68 -14.88 -2.09 -5.02
CA MET A 68 -14.75 -2.80 -3.75
C MET A 68 -13.71 -2.19 -2.82
N SER A 69 -13.02 -1.12 -3.23
CA SER A 69 -11.92 -0.49 -2.47
C SER A 69 -10.81 -1.49 -2.06
N TYR A 70 -10.66 -2.57 -2.84
CA TYR A 70 -9.65 -3.60 -2.62
C TYR A 70 -8.33 -3.20 -3.25
N LEU A 71 -7.22 -3.43 -2.54
CA LEU A 71 -5.87 -3.15 -3.04
C LEU A 71 -5.40 -4.31 -3.92
N TYR A 72 -5.17 -4.03 -5.20
CA TYR A 72 -4.67 -5.01 -6.17
C TYR A 72 -3.15 -5.18 -6.08
N ASN A 73 -2.42 -4.06 -5.95
CA ASN A 73 -0.95 -4.07 -5.88
C ASN A 73 -0.43 -2.87 -5.07
N LEU A 74 0.71 -3.05 -4.40
CA LEU A 74 1.41 -2.02 -3.64
C LEU A 74 2.89 -2.04 -4.01
N GLN A 75 3.42 -0.90 -4.42
CA GLN A 75 4.83 -0.71 -4.71
C GLN A 75 5.34 0.55 -4.01
N ALA A 76 6.48 0.46 -3.35
CA ALA A 76 7.09 1.59 -2.66
C ALA A 76 8.33 2.15 -3.37
#